data_AF-A0A7S0RKA8-F1
#
_entry.id   AF-A0A7S0RKA8-F1
#
_cell.length_a   1.000
_cell.length_b   1.000
_cell.length_c   1.000
_cell.angle_alpha   90.00
_cell.angle_beta   90.00
_cell.angle_gamma   90.00
#
_symmetry.space_group_name_H-M   'P 1'
#
loop_
_entity.id
_entity.type
_entity.pdbx_description
1 polymer ?
#
loop_
_entity_poly.entity_id
_entity_poly.type
_entity_poly.pdbx_seq_one_letter_code
_entity_poly.pdbx_strand_id
1 'polypeptide(L)'
;TNARLKDAAADTLLFLASQEEVGLHVMAGPILRPLKSQAAWRPVLGRLQLLEEFVPQFGISKQGSEGFPLESLMTFVSAAFGSPNGEVRTAAVRTALEVYKKVGKAVERFLPKTLKPAIRDVLTQGFDQIEAGGEAPEVDFK
;
A
#
# COMPACT_ATOMS: atom_id res chain seq x y z
N THR A 1 -7.86 -2.90 -19.61
CA THR A 1 -8.94 -3.27 -18.68
C THR A 1 -9.84 -2.06 -18.52
N ASN A 2 -11.16 -2.23 -18.50
CA ASN A 2 -12.12 -1.12 -18.47
C ASN A 2 -11.99 -0.34 -17.15
N ALA A 3 -11.60 0.93 -17.19
CA ALA A 3 -11.40 1.76 -16.00
C ALA A 3 -12.67 1.84 -15.15
N ARG A 4 -13.84 2.05 -15.78
CA ARG A 4 -15.13 2.11 -15.09
C ARG A 4 -15.45 0.85 -14.30
N LEU A 5 -15.06 -0.33 -14.81
CA LEU A 5 -15.26 -1.58 -14.10
C LEU A 5 -14.35 -1.68 -12.87
N LYS A 6 -13.12 -1.19 -12.97
CA LYS A 6 -12.18 -1.15 -11.85
C LYS A 6 -12.69 -0.21 -10.76
N ASP A 7 -13.16 0.97 -11.14
CA ASP A 7 -13.64 2.00 -10.22
C ASP A 7 -14.91 1.51 -9.50
N ALA A 8 -15.89 0.96 -10.25
CA ALA A 8 -17.09 0.38 -9.65
C ALA A 8 -16.78 -0.79 -8.69
N ALA A 9 -15.77 -1.61 -9.01
CA ALA A 9 -15.33 -2.67 -8.11
C ALA A 9 -14.66 -2.11 -6.83
N ALA A 10 -13.82 -1.08 -6.97
CA ALA A 10 -13.19 -0.41 -5.83
C ALA A 10 -14.24 0.22 -4.90
N ASP A 11 -15.21 0.95 -5.46
CA ASP A 11 -16.31 1.57 -4.72
C ASP A 11 -17.14 0.53 -3.97
N THR A 12 -17.46 -0.59 -4.61
CA THR A 12 -18.22 -1.68 -3.97
C THR A 12 -17.43 -2.30 -2.82
N LEU A 13 -16.13 -2.53 -3.00
CA LEU A 13 -15.27 -3.06 -1.94
C LEU A 13 -15.16 -2.08 -0.77
N LEU A 14 -15.09 -0.78 -1.06
CA LEU A 14 -15.04 0.25 -0.04
C LEU A 14 -16.34 0.31 0.75
N PHE A 15 -17.48 0.29 0.05
CA PHE A 15 -18.81 0.25 0.66
C PHE A 15 -18.98 -0.98 1.57
N LEU A 16 -18.51 -2.15 1.15
CA LEU A 16 -18.56 -3.37 1.95
C LEU A 16 -17.64 -3.27 3.18
N ALA A 17 -16.44 -2.74 3.02
CA ALA A 17 -15.50 -2.56 4.12
C ALA A 17 -16.00 -1.57 5.18
N SER A 18 -16.88 -0.63 4.81
CA SER A 18 -17.49 0.33 5.74
C SER A 18 -18.73 -0.20 6.48
N GLN A 19 -19.26 -1.38 6.12
CA GLN A 19 -20.40 -1.97 6.83
C GLN A 19 -19.92 -2.66 8.11
N GLU A 20 -20.55 -2.40 9.24
CA GLU A 20 -20.20 -3.00 10.54
C GLU A 20 -20.29 -4.54 10.54
N GLU A 21 -21.22 -5.10 9.75
CA GLU A 21 -21.44 -6.55 9.65
C GLU A 21 -20.34 -7.29 8.88
N VAL A 22 -19.66 -6.60 7.95
CA VAL A 22 -18.60 -7.17 7.11
C VAL A 22 -17.23 -6.74 7.60
N GLY A 23 -17.05 -5.45 7.86
CA GLY A 23 -15.84 -4.82 8.34
C GLY A 23 -14.62 -5.00 7.44
N LEU A 24 -13.54 -4.30 7.77
CA LEU A 24 -12.29 -4.41 7.01
C LEU A 24 -11.65 -5.80 7.10
N HIS A 25 -11.91 -6.53 8.19
CA HIS A 25 -11.25 -7.80 8.49
C HIS A 25 -11.48 -8.88 7.43
N VAL A 26 -12.65 -8.90 6.77
CA VAL A 26 -12.96 -9.85 5.68
C VAL A 26 -12.19 -9.50 4.40
N MET A 27 -11.91 -8.21 4.17
CA MET A 27 -11.22 -7.72 2.96
C MET A 27 -9.71 -7.70 3.10
N ALA A 28 -9.18 -7.46 4.31
CA ALA A 28 -7.75 -7.33 4.55
C ALA A 28 -6.98 -8.60 4.16
N GLY A 29 -7.50 -9.80 4.48
CA GLY A 29 -6.85 -11.06 4.15
C GLY A 29 -6.64 -11.28 2.63
N PRO A 30 -7.69 -11.21 1.80
CA PRO A 30 -7.58 -11.28 0.35
C PRO A 30 -6.68 -10.19 -0.26
N ILE A 31 -6.82 -8.93 0.20
CA ILE A 31 -6.05 -7.78 -0.32
C ILE A 31 -4.57 -7.87 0.05
N LEU A 32 -4.21 -8.51 1.18
CA LEU A 32 -2.83 -8.64 1.66
C LEU A 32 -2.21 -10.03 1.43
N ARG A 33 -2.91 -10.93 0.74
CA ARG A 33 -2.38 -12.25 0.38
C ARG A 33 -0.98 -12.17 -0.25
N PRO A 34 0.01 -12.94 0.22
CA PRO A 34 1.37 -12.88 -0.30
C PRO A 34 1.45 -13.02 -1.83
N LEU A 35 2.36 -12.27 -2.43
CA LEU A 35 2.59 -12.27 -3.88
C LEU A 35 3.34 -13.54 -4.28
N LYS A 36 2.61 -14.53 -4.83
CA LYS A 36 3.20 -15.78 -5.32
C LYS A 36 3.90 -15.62 -6.68
N SER A 37 3.45 -14.66 -7.48
CA SER A 37 4.02 -14.34 -8.78
C SER A 37 3.77 -12.87 -9.11
N GLN A 38 4.83 -12.18 -9.54
CA GLN A 38 4.79 -10.80 -10.03
C GLN A 38 4.69 -10.74 -11.57
N ALA A 39 4.58 -11.90 -12.24
CA ALA A 39 4.51 -11.97 -13.70
C ALA A 39 3.23 -11.31 -14.23
N ALA A 40 2.12 -11.47 -13.52
CA ALA A 40 0.88 -10.74 -13.76
C ALA A 40 0.87 -9.46 -12.92
N TRP A 41 1.47 -8.40 -13.45
CA TRP A 41 1.65 -7.13 -12.72
C TRP A 41 0.34 -6.36 -12.49
N ARG A 42 -0.67 -6.51 -13.35
CA ARG A 42 -1.95 -5.76 -13.26
C ARG A 42 -2.74 -6.06 -11.98
N PRO A 43 -2.95 -7.33 -11.57
CA PRO A 43 -3.56 -7.63 -10.27
C PRO A 43 -2.79 -7.07 -9.08
N VAL A 44 -1.45 -7.05 -9.15
CA VAL A 44 -0.61 -6.49 -8.09
C VAL A 44 -0.82 -4.98 -7.99
N LEU A 45 -0.78 -4.29 -9.13
CA LEU A 45 -1.06 -2.86 -9.22
C LEU A 45 -2.45 -2.52 -8.69
N GLY A 46 -3.49 -3.26 -9.09
CA GLY A 46 -4.85 -3.02 -8.61
C GLY A 46 -4.98 -3.16 -7.09
N ARG A 47 -4.29 -4.13 -6.48
CA ARG A 47 -4.27 -4.29 -5.02
C ARG A 47 -3.54 -3.15 -4.33
N LEU A 48 -2.45 -2.64 -4.90
CA LEU A 48 -1.75 -1.47 -4.37
C LEU A 48 -2.61 -0.21 -4.45
N GLN A 49 -3.31 0.01 -5.57
CA GLN A 49 -4.24 1.13 -5.72
C GLN A 49 -5.37 1.09 -4.68
N LEU A 50 -5.95 -0.09 -4.43
CA LEU A 50 -6.94 -0.24 -3.35
C LEU A 50 -6.34 0.09 -1.96
N LEU A 51 -5.08 -0.27 -1.71
CA LEU A 51 -4.40 0.05 -0.45
C LEU A 51 -4.12 1.55 -0.31
N GLU A 52 -3.77 2.24 -1.39
CA GLU A 52 -3.61 3.71 -1.41
C GLU A 52 -4.91 4.41 -0.99
N GLU A 53 -6.07 3.89 -1.39
CA GLU A 53 -7.37 4.46 -1.05
C GLU A 53 -7.89 4.02 0.34
N PHE A 54 -7.63 2.78 0.74
CA PHE A 54 -8.23 2.19 1.95
C PHE A 54 -7.39 2.50 3.20
N VAL A 55 -6.06 2.57 3.11
CA VAL A 55 -5.17 2.86 4.25
C VAL A 55 -5.47 4.22 4.90
N PRO A 56 -5.71 5.31 4.15
CA PRO A 56 -6.10 6.59 4.73
C PRO A 56 -7.43 6.54 5.49
N GLN A 57 -8.38 5.73 5.01
CA GLN A 57 -9.76 5.64 5.53
C GLN A 57 -9.86 4.77 6.78
N PHE A 58 -9.35 3.54 6.73
CA PHE A 58 -9.48 2.58 7.83
C PHE A 58 -8.26 2.55 8.75
N GLY A 59 -7.14 3.14 8.33
CA GLY A 59 -5.92 3.16 9.11
C GLY A 59 -5.25 1.79 9.27
N ILE A 60 -4.34 1.72 10.23
CA ILE A 60 -3.53 0.54 10.53
C ILE A 60 -3.96 0.01 11.89
N SER A 61 -4.25 -1.29 11.95
CA SER A 61 -4.64 -1.96 13.19
C SER A 61 -3.48 -1.94 14.17
N LYS A 62 -3.73 -1.38 15.36
CA LYS A 62 -2.90 -1.56 16.56
C LYS A 62 -3.68 -2.48 17.47
N GLN A 63 -3.08 -3.62 17.84
CA GLN A 63 -3.64 -4.68 18.71
C GLN A 63 -5.09 -4.45 19.19
N GLY A 64 -6.05 -5.08 18.51
CA GLY A 64 -7.47 -5.05 18.90
C GLY A 64 -8.31 -3.94 18.27
N SER A 65 -7.71 -3.02 17.49
CA SER A 65 -8.45 -2.02 16.71
C SER A 65 -8.75 -2.49 15.29
N GLU A 66 -9.82 -1.96 14.71
CA GLU A 66 -10.09 -2.09 13.27
C GLU A 66 -8.98 -1.41 12.45
N GLY A 67 -8.65 -1.96 11.28
CA GLY A 67 -7.57 -1.46 10.41
C GLY A 67 -6.73 -2.56 9.77
N PHE A 68 -5.81 -2.18 8.89
CA PHE A 68 -4.92 -3.16 8.25
C PHE A 68 -3.81 -3.64 9.20
N PRO A 69 -3.51 -4.95 9.24
CA PRO A 69 -2.37 -5.44 10.01
C PRO A 69 -1.06 -4.95 9.39
N LEU A 70 -0.29 -4.15 10.14
CA LEU A 70 0.94 -3.49 9.69
C LEU A 70 1.94 -4.48 9.07
N GLU A 71 2.18 -5.62 9.75
CA GLU A 71 3.17 -6.61 9.33
C GLU A 71 2.82 -7.22 7.97
N SER A 72 1.55 -7.65 7.79
CA SER A 72 1.08 -8.21 6.52
C SER A 72 1.08 -7.17 5.40
N LEU A 73 0.69 -5.94 5.72
CA LEU A 73 0.68 -4.82 4.77
C LEU A 73 2.09 -4.50 4.27
N MET A 74 3.04 -4.34 5.20
CA MET A 74 4.42 -4.06 4.83
C MET A 74 5.09 -5.24 4.15
N THR A 75 4.79 -6.48 4.53
CA THR A 75 5.30 -7.67 3.83
C THR A 75 4.85 -7.67 2.37
N PHE A 76 3.60 -7.31 2.10
CA PHE A 76 3.06 -7.20 0.75
C PHE A 76 3.74 -6.08 -0.06
N VAL A 77 3.84 -4.88 0.51
CA VAL A 77 4.46 -3.71 -0.14
C VAL A 77 5.96 -3.94 -0.39
N SER A 78 6.67 -4.53 0.58
CA SER A 78 8.08 -4.87 0.47
C SER A 78 8.37 -5.84 -0.68
N ALA A 79 7.48 -6.80 -0.93
CA ALA A 79 7.57 -7.69 -2.08
C ALA A 79 7.29 -6.97 -3.42
N ALA A 80 6.51 -5.90 -3.42
CA ALA A 80 6.17 -5.12 -4.61
C ALA A 80 7.32 -4.21 -5.10
N PHE A 81 8.21 -3.75 -4.22
CA PHE A 81 9.40 -2.98 -4.63
C PHE A 81 10.33 -3.76 -5.57
N GLY A 82 10.35 -5.08 -5.46
CA GLY A 82 11.11 -5.98 -6.33
C GLY A 82 10.47 -6.23 -7.70
N SER A 83 9.32 -5.63 -8.00
CA SER A 83 8.60 -5.88 -9.25
C SER A 83 9.40 -5.43 -10.48
N PRO A 84 9.41 -6.22 -11.58
CA PRO A 84 10.01 -5.80 -12.84
C PRO A 84 9.27 -4.62 -13.48
N ASN A 85 7.99 -4.43 -13.17
CA ASN A 85 7.17 -3.35 -13.72
C ASN A 85 7.34 -2.05 -12.90
N GLY A 86 7.56 -0.94 -13.59
CA GLY A 86 7.72 0.40 -13.02
C GLY A 86 6.51 0.91 -12.24
N GLU A 87 5.32 0.80 -12.80
CA GLU A 87 4.06 1.26 -12.17
C GLU A 87 3.79 0.56 -10.84
N VAL A 88 4.12 -0.74 -10.74
CA VAL A 88 3.97 -1.49 -9.49
C VAL A 88 4.92 -0.98 -8.41
N ARG A 89 6.17 -0.63 -8.78
CA ARG A 89 7.13 -0.03 -7.84
C ARG A 89 6.67 1.36 -7.40
N THR A 90 6.14 2.14 -8.33
CA THR A 90 5.56 3.47 -8.05
C THR A 90 4.43 3.37 -7.03
N ALA A 91 3.44 2.52 -7.29
CA ALA A 91 2.31 2.32 -6.40
C ALA A 91 2.74 1.77 -5.03
N ALA A 92 3.75 0.89 -4.99
CA ALA A 92 4.31 0.40 -3.74
C ALA A 92 4.93 1.52 -2.90
N VAL A 93 5.66 2.46 -3.52
CA VAL A 93 6.22 3.62 -2.81
C VAL A 93 5.11 4.52 -2.27
N ARG A 94 4.10 4.85 -3.08
CA ARG A 94 2.95 5.67 -2.65
C ARG A 94 2.22 5.03 -1.47
N THR A 95 1.92 3.74 -1.58
CA THR A 95 1.30 2.98 -0.48
C THR A 95 2.16 3.03 0.78
N ALA A 96 3.49 2.83 0.66
CA ALA A 96 4.40 2.88 1.82
C ALA A 96 4.41 4.26 2.51
N LEU A 97 4.32 5.34 1.73
CA LEU A 97 4.25 6.71 2.26
C LEU A 97 2.93 6.94 3.00
N GLU A 98 1.80 6.44 2.50
CA GLU A 98 0.51 6.50 3.23
C GLU A 98 0.56 5.73 4.56
N VAL A 99 1.21 4.57 4.58
CA VAL A 99 1.42 3.84 5.84
C VAL A 99 2.34 4.63 6.78
N TYR A 100 3.38 5.26 6.26
CA TYR A 100 4.30 6.10 7.04
C TYR A 100 3.58 7.29 7.68
N LYS A 101 2.66 7.96 6.97
CA LYS A 101 1.84 9.04 7.55
C LYS A 101 1.03 8.60 8.78
N LYS A 102 0.60 7.33 8.83
CA LYS A 102 -0.22 6.80 9.94
C LYS A 102 0.60 6.22 11.09
N VAL A 103 1.76 5.63 10.79
CA VAL A 103 2.53 4.79 11.73
C VAL A 103 3.92 5.34 12.04
N GLY A 104 4.45 6.22 11.17
CA GLY A 104 5.77 6.84 11.28
C GLY A 104 6.91 5.84 11.15
N LYS A 105 7.99 6.07 11.91
CA LYS A 105 9.26 5.31 11.87
C LYS A 105 9.13 3.81 12.08
N ALA A 106 8.02 3.30 12.60
CA ALA A 106 7.81 1.86 12.70
C ALA A 106 7.80 1.16 11.32
N VAL A 107 7.47 1.87 10.25
CA VAL A 107 7.53 1.37 8.85
C VAL A 107 8.96 1.03 8.41
N GLU A 108 9.95 1.81 8.83
CA GLU A 108 11.35 1.65 8.42
C GLU A 108 11.91 0.27 8.81
N ARG A 109 11.41 -0.31 9.90
CA ARG A 109 11.82 -1.65 10.37
C ARG A 109 11.44 -2.77 9.41
N PHE A 110 10.39 -2.55 8.60
CA PHE A 110 9.88 -3.54 7.65
C PHE A 110 10.40 -3.35 6.23
N LEU A 111 11.16 -2.27 5.98
CA LEU A 111 11.73 -2.01 4.67
C LEU A 111 12.88 -2.99 4.38
N PRO A 112 12.93 -3.60 3.19
CA PRO A 112 13.98 -4.54 2.86
C PRO A 112 15.32 -3.82 2.75
N LYS A 113 16.37 -4.38 3.39
CA LYS A 113 17.73 -3.83 3.31
C LYS A 113 18.29 -3.85 1.88
N THR A 114 17.76 -4.73 1.02
CA THR A 114 18.19 -4.93 -0.37
C THR A 114 17.44 -4.05 -1.38
N LEU A 115 16.76 -3.00 -0.92
CA LEU A 115 16.11 -2.04 -1.82
C LEU A 115 17.10 -1.43 -2.82
N LYS A 116 16.63 -1.23 -4.06
CA LYS A 116 17.37 -0.48 -5.07
C LYS A 116 17.63 0.94 -4.53
N PRO A 117 18.84 1.50 -4.72
CA PRO A 117 19.18 2.83 -4.21
C PRO A 117 18.15 3.90 -4.57
N ALA A 118 17.70 3.94 -5.84
CA ALA A 118 16.70 4.90 -6.29
C ALA A 118 15.36 4.83 -5.54
N ILE A 119 14.90 3.64 -5.15
CA ILE A 119 13.65 3.50 -4.38
C ILE A 119 13.86 3.94 -2.94
N ARG A 120 15.03 3.61 -2.37
CA ARG A 120 15.40 4.02 -1.02
C ARG A 120 15.49 5.54 -0.92
N ASP A 121 16.17 6.19 -1.85
CA ASP A 121 16.36 7.64 -1.84
C ASP A 121 15.02 8.37 -1.88
N VAL A 122 14.09 7.90 -2.72
CA VAL A 122 12.74 8.45 -2.80
C VAL A 122 11.93 8.21 -1.53
N LEU A 123 12.01 7.01 -0.93
CA LEU A 123 11.34 6.74 0.34
C LEU A 123 11.88 7.62 1.46
N THR A 124 13.20 7.77 1.57
CA THR A 124 13.84 8.65 2.56
C THR A 124 13.41 10.10 2.36
N GLN A 125 13.47 10.62 1.13
CA GLN A 125 12.98 11.98 0.83
C GLN A 125 11.49 12.15 1.16
N GLY A 126 10.67 11.14 0.84
CA GLY A 126 9.25 11.17 1.15
C GLY A 126 8.97 11.14 2.65
N PHE A 127 9.73 10.35 3.42
CA PHE A 127 9.63 10.32 4.88
C PHE A 127 10.03 11.67 5.49
N ASP A 128 11.14 12.26 5.04
CA ASP A 128 11.60 13.58 5.50
C ASP A 128 10.56 14.67 5.21
N GLN A 129 9.92 14.64 4.03
CA GLN A 129 8.85 15.57 3.67
C GLN A 129 7.60 15.38 4.53
N ILE A 130 7.20 14.14 4.80
CA ILE A 130 6.06 13.86 5.68
C ILE A 130 6.36 14.33 7.11
N GLU A 131 7.57 14.13 7.63
CA GLU A 131 7.98 14.65 8.94
C GLU A 131 7.99 16.18 8.98
N ALA A 132 8.32 16.85 7.87
CA ALA A 132 8.26 18.30 7.72
C ALA A 132 6.83 18.85 7.52
N GLY A 133 5.79 17.98 7.50
CA GLY A 133 4.39 18.37 7.26
C GLY A 133 4.07 18.67 5.80
N GLY A 134 4.94 18.26 4.87
CA GLY A 134 4.77 18.41 3.43
C GLY A 134 3.98 17.27 2.78
N GLU A 135 3.49 17.53 1.57
CA GLU A 135 2.82 16.54 0.73
C GLU A 135 3.82 15.54 0.15
N ALA A 136 3.44 14.26 0.05
CA ALA A 136 4.31 13.19 -0.42
C ALA A 136 4.71 13.42 -1.89
N PRO A 137 5.95 13.10 -2.29
CA PRO A 137 6.43 13.39 -3.63
C PRO A 137 5.71 12.55 -4.68
N GLU A 138 5.32 13.14 -5.80
CA GLU A 138 4.88 12.39 -6.98
C GLU A 138 6.06 11.62 -7.56
N VAL A 139 6.01 10.31 -7.44
CA VAL A 139 7.03 9.40 -7.98
C VAL A 139 6.46 8.69 -9.19
N ASP A 140 7.28 8.51 -10.23
CA ASP A 140 7.02 7.61 -11.35
C ASP A 140 8.31 6.89 -11.78
N PHE A 141 8.40 5.60 -11.47
CA PHE A 141 9.49 4.74 -11.94
C PHE A 141 9.11 4.19 -13.31
N LYS A 142 9.79 4.66 -14.37
CA LYS A 142 9.73 4.03 -15.71
C LYS A 142 10.29 2.59 -15.72
#